data_AF-A0A1L9NBT0-F1
#
_entry.id   AF-A0A1L9NBT0-F1
#
_cell.length_a   1.000
_cell.length_b   1.000
_cell.length_c   1.000
_cell.angle_alpha   90.00
_cell.angle_beta   90.00
_cell.angle_gamma   90.00
#
_symmetry.space_group_name_H-M   'P 1'
#
loop_
_entity.id
_entity.type
_entity.pdbx_description
1 polymer ?
#
loop_
_entity_poly.entity_id
_entity_poly.type
_entity_poly.pdbx_seq_one_letter_code
_entity_poly.pdbx_strand_id
1 'polypeptide(L)'
;MEHDVNTLLERIRQAEQRIIQAEERISQAEQRVEPSTLLGLLEGCHELSLAIRVEADATLTTQGDPTNPVSRIRPKRLVPWEGFPASQETIWEAFDNEGPGFSTHRAFASKDQLDFIRQDIQPVRSELQLEYFQRETVDRFVRSILKEIHNNDRLRLRFKLHGHISLEDHNNANNMTSPLETSMQQLRVAESMPHVPSTRGRARSAQRPIHRRRRNRRADQFCVYVISDDQRVPVYAVEHKAPHKLSLAEILAGLHEMDLEKDVISTDGDSFEYHATGS
;
A
#
# COMPACT_ATOMS: atom_id res chain seq x y z
N MET A 1 -18.04 -48.49 -51.37
CA MET A 1 -17.42 -48.90 -50.09
C MET A 1 -16.23 -48.03 -49.73
N GLU A 2 -15.23 -47.83 -50.60
CA GLU A 2 -14.05 -46.98 -50.28
C GLU A 2 -14.38 -45.52 -49.93
N HIS A 3 -15.35 -44.90 -50.62
CA HIS A 3 -15.76 -43.52 -50.32
C HIS A 3 -16.31 -43.37 -48.90
N ASP A 4 -17.09 -44.36 -48.45
CA ASP A 4 -17.74 -44.38 -47.12
C ASP A 4 -16.71 -44.64 -46.00
N VAL A 5 -15.71 -45.48 -46.26
CA VAL A 5 -14.58 -45.72 -45.36
C VAL A 5 -13.71 -44.47 -45.23
N ASN A 6 -13.42 -43.77 -46.33
CA ASN A 6 -12.65 -42.53 -46.28
C ASN A 6 -13.39 -41.41 -45.53
N THR A 7 -14.72 -41.31 -45.70
CA THR A 7 -15.54 -40.38 -44.93
C THR A 7 -15.55 -40.71 -43.43
N LEU A 8 -15.60 -42.00 -43.07
CA LEU A 8 -15.53 -42.43 -41.67
C LEU A 8 -14.15 -42.14 -41.05
N LEU A 9 -13.06 -42.40 -41.76
CA LEU A 9 -11.70 -42.10 -41.28
C LEU A 9 -11.50 -40.60 -41.06
N GLU A 10 -12.02 -39.77 -41.96
CA GLU A 10 -11.95 -38.31 -41.79
C GLU A 10 -12.76 -37.84 -40.58
N ARG A 11 -13.95 -38.41 -40.35
CA ARG A 11 -14.74 -38.11 -39.14
C ARG A 11 -14.05 -38.53 -37.85
N ILE A 12 -13.32 -39.65 -37.86
CA ILE A 12 -12.53 -40.10 -36.70
C ILE A 12 -11.40 -39.11 -36.41
N ARG A 13 -10.62 -38.71 -37.43
CA ARG A 13 -9.55 -37.71 -37.26
C ARG A 13 -10.07 -36.38 -36.72
N GLN A 14 -11.19 -35.90 -37.25
CA GLN A 14 -11.83 -34.68 -36.77
C GLN A 14 -12.33 -34.82 -35.33
N ALA A 15 -12.86 -35.98 -34.94
CA ALA A 15 -13.26 -36.24 -33.57
C ALA A 15 -12.06 -36.30 -32.61
N GLU A 16 -10.97 -36.95 -33.01
CA GLU A 16 -9.72 -37.01 -32.24
C GLU A 16 -9.12 -35.63 -32.02
N GLN A 17 -9.04 -34.80 -33.07
CA GLN A 17 -8.58 -33.41 -32.94
C GLN A 17 -9.45 -32.59 -31.99
N ARG A 18 -10.78 -32.80 -32.02
CA ARG A 18 -11.70 -32.13 -31.09
C ARG A 18 -11.51 -32.58 -29.65
N ILE A 19 -11.18 -33.85 -29.42
CA ILE A 19 -10.88 -34.37 -28.08
C ILE A 19 -9.59 -33.73 -27.56
N ILE A 20 -8.51 -33.75 -28.35
CA ILE A 20 -7.22 -33.15 -27.97
C ILE A 20 -7.40 -31.66 -27.65
N GLN A 21 -8.10 -30.91 -28.52
CA GLN A 21 -8.38 -29.50 -28.26
C GLN A 21 -9.26 -29.28 -27.03
N ALA A 22 -10.22 -30.17 -26.75
CA ALA A 22 -11.05 -30.08 -25.56
C ALA A 22 -10.23 -30.35 -24.29
N GLU A 23 -9.36 -31.37 -24.31
CA GLU A 23 -8.46 -31.70 -23.21
C GLU A 23 -7.47 -30.56 -22.93
N GLU A 24 -6.87 -29.97 -23.97
CA GLU A 24 -5.99 -28.80 -23.83
C GLU A 24 -6.73 -27.61 -23.20
N ARG A 25 -7.97 -27.36 -23.64
CA ARG A 25 -8.79 -26.27 -23.08
C ARG A 25 -9.16 -26.52 -21.62
N ILE A 26 -9.48 -27.76 -21.26
CA ILE A 26 -9.76 -28.14 -19.86
C ILE A 26 -8.50 -27.95 -19.02
N SER A 27 -7.37 -28.48 -19.48
CA SER A 27 -6.08 -28.36 -18.77
C SER A 27 -5.67 -26.90 -18.57
N GLN A 28 -5.83 -26.05 -19.61
CA GLN A 28 -5.57 -24.61 -19.49
C GLN A 28 -6.52 -23.94 -18.49
N ALA A 29 -7.82 -24.27 -18.53
CA ALA A 29 -8.78 -23.72 -17.58
C ALA A 29 -8.46 -24.14 -16.14
N GLU A 30 -8.09 -25.39 -15.92
CA GLU A 30 -7.67 -25.91 -14.61
C GLU A 30 -6.44 -25.20 -14.08
N GLN A 31 -5.41 -25.02 -14.91
CA GLN A 31 -4.19 -24.29 -14.52
C GLN A 31 -4.46 -22.82 -14.14
N ARG A 32 -5.46 -22.18 -14.77
CA ARG A 32 -5.80 -20.78 -14.48
C ARG A 32 -6.52 -20.59 -13.15
N VAL A 33 -7.32 -21.57 -12.73
CA VAL A 33 -8.02 -21.55 -11.43
C VAL A 33 -7.21 -22.17 -10.31
N GLU A 34 -6.16 -22.92 -10.61
CA GLU A 34 -5.27 -23.52 -9.61
C GLU A 34 -4.62 -22.44 -8.73
N PRO A 35 -4.63 -22.61 -7.40
CA PRO A 35 -3.89 -21.73 -6.51
C PRO A 35 -2.40 -21.64 -6.86
N SER A 36 -1.86 -20.43 -6.77
CA SER A 36 -0.46 -20.17 -7.06
C SER A 36 0.44 -20.46 -5.86
N THR A 37 1.73 -20.63 -6.15
CA THR A 37 2.80 -20.62 -5.13
C THR A 37 3.10 -19.20 -4.68
N LEU A 38 3.93 -19.02 -3.64
CA LEU A 38 4.34 -17.69 -3.19
C LEU A 38 5.01 -16.90 -4.32
N LEU A 39 5.91 -17.53 -5.07
CA LEU A 39 6.58 -16.89 -6.21
C LEU A 39 5.60 -16.52 -7.33
N GLY A 40 4.68 -17.43 -7.67
CA GLY A 40 3.64 -17.13 -8.66
C GLY A 40 2.73 -15.97 -8.26
N LEU A 41 2.42 -15.86 -6.96
CA LEU A 41 1.71 -14.71 -6.42
C LEU A 41 2.52 -13.41 -6.56
N LEU A 42 3.81 -13.43 -6.22
CA LEU A 42 4.66 -12.24 -6.29
C LEU A 42 4.87 -11.75 -7.72
N GLU A 43 5.04 -12.67 -8.67
CA GLU A 43 5.03 -12.34 -10.11
C GLU A 43 3.70 -11.69 -10.51
N GLY A 44 2.58 -12.25 -10.08
CA GLY A 44 1.26 -11.67 -10.29
C GLY A 44 1.09 -10.27 -9.68
N CYS A 45 1.58 -10.05 -8.46
CA CYS A 45 1.57 -8.74 -7.80
C CYS A 45 2.43 -7.72 -8.56
N HIS A 46 3.57 -8.15 -9.11
CA HIS A 46 4.40 -7.32 -9.96
C HIS A 46 3.66 -6.92 -11.24
N GLU A 47 2.99 -7.86 -11.90
CA GLU A 47 2.16 -7.54 -13.08
C GLU A 47 1.01 -6.58 -12.76
N LEU A 48 0.36 -6.72 -11.61
CA LEU A 48 -0.67 -5.79 -11.14
C LEU A 48 -0.09 -4.39 -10.88
N SER A 49 1.10 -4.32 -10.28
CA SER A 49 1.79 -3.05 -10.04
C SER A 49 2.13 -2.34 -11.35
N LEU A 50 2.58 -3.09 -12.37
CA LEU A 50 2.83 -2.57 -13.71
C LEU A 50 1.54 -2.17 -14.45
N ALA A 51 0.40 -2.72 -14.07
CA ALA A 51 -0.89 -2.41 -14.66
C ALA A 51 -1.52 -1.12 -14.12
N ILE A 52 -0.85 -0.39 -13.21
CA ILE A 52 -1.30 0.92 -12.74
C ILE A 52 -1.56 1.86 -13.93
N ARG A 53 -2.69 2.56 -13.89
CA ARG A 53 -3.07 3.55 -14.91
C ARG A 53 -3.15 4.91 -14.26
N VAL A 54 -2.45 5.89 -14.81
CA VAL A 54 -2.50 7.28 -14.35
C VAL A 54 -3.40 8.07 -15.29
N GLU A 55 -4.32 8.85 -14.73
CA GLU A 55 -5.10 9.80 -15.53
C GLU A 55 -4.20 10.93 -16.02
N ALA A 56 -4.13 11.12 -17.34
CA ALA A 56 -3.30 12.12 -17.97
C ALA A 56 -4.03 13.46 -18.18
N ASP A 57 -5.36 13.43 -18.22
CA ASP A 57 -6.17 14.64 -18.36
C ASP A 57 -6.20 15.41 -17.03
N ALA A 58 -5.44 16.50 -16.98
CA ALA A 58 -5.36 17.39 -15.82
C ALA A 58 -6.72 17.99 -15.39
N THR A 59 -7.74 17.99 -16.27
CA THR A 59 -9.09 18.47 -15.91
C THR A 59 -9.89 17.45 -15.09
N LEU A 60 -9.48 16.18 -15.12
CA LEU A 60 -10.13 15.07 -14.42
C LEU A 60 -9.44 14.71 -13.10
N THR A 61 -8.31 15.36 -12.78
CA THR A 61 -7.53 15.11 -11.57
C THR A 61 -7.95 16.01 -10.42
N THR A 62 -7.66 15.58 -9.19
CA THR A 62 -7.88 16.40 -8.01
C THR A 62 -7.02 17.65 -8.07
N GLN A 63 -7.66 18.81 -8.07
CA GLN A 63 -6.98 20.10 -8.04
C GLN A 63 -6.57 20.43 -6.60
N GLY A 64 -5.33 20.84 -6.41
CA GLY A 64 -4.84 21.33 -5.12
C GLY A 64 -3.39 20.97 -4.86
N ASP A 65 -2.70 21.89 -4.19
CA ASP A 65 -1.31 21.74 -3.79
C ASP A 65 -1.11 20.54 -2.85
N PRO A 66 0.13 20.01 -2.75
CA PRO A 66 0.50 19.06 -1.73
C PRO A 66 0.05 19.51 -0.33
N THR A 67 -0.33 18.54 0.50
CA THR A 67 -0.86 18.77 1.85
C THR A 67 0.06 19.69 2.66
N ASN A 68 -0.49 20.78 3.21
CA ASN A 68 0.28 21.75 4.00
C ASN A 68 0.96 21.06 5.21
N PRO A 69 2.30 21.12 5.33
CA PRO A 69 3.06 20.39 6.35
C PRO A 69 3.02 21.04 7.73
N VAL A 70 2.42 22.23 7.89
CA VAL A 70 2.42 22.97 9.17
C VAL A 70 1.87 22.08 10.29
N SER A 71 2.68 21.92 11.35
CA SER A 71 2.43 21.09 12.54
C SER A 71 2.41 19.57 12.36
N ARG A 72 2.95 19.04 11.25
CA ARG A 72 3.13 17.59 11.06
C ARG A 72 4.47 17.10 11.60
N ILE A 73 4.47 15.90 12.17
CA ILE A 73 5.72 15.21 12.53
C ILE A 73 6.39 14.80 11.22
N ARG A 74 7.71 15.02 11.15
CA ARG A 74 8.54 14.64 10.02
C ARG A 74 9.81 13.94 10.52
N PRO A 75 10.41 13.08 9.70
CA PRO A 75 11.76 12.61 9.98
C PRO A 75 12.74 13.78 10.04
N LYS A 76 13.85 13.59 10.77
CA LYS A 76 14.96 14.56 10.80
C LYS A 76 15.92 14.36 9.63
N ARG A 77 16.12 13.10 9.23
CA ARG A 77 17.01 12.70 8.14
C ARG A 77 16.33 11.69 7.25
N LEU A 78 16.64 11.77 5.96
CA LEU A 78 16.44 10.69 5.01
C LEU A 78 17.80 10.03 4.81
N VAL A 79 17.89 8.71 4.99
CA VAL A 79 19.14 7.95 4.84
C VAL A 79 18.85 6.61 4.15
N PRO A 80 19.80 6.07 3.36
CA PRO A 80 19.69 4.72 2.82
C PRO A 80 19.54 3.69 3.95
N TRP A 81 18.68 2.68 3.73
CA TRP A 81 18.54 1.56 4.65
C TRP A 81 19.52 0.44 4.27
N GLU A 82 20.79 0.62 4.62
CA GLU A 82 21.89 -0.28 4.22
C GLU A 82 21.68 -1.75 4.64
N GLY A 83 21.03 -1.99 5.80
CA GLY A 83 20.75 -3.34 6.29
C GLY A 83 19.55 -4.03 5.64
N PHE A 84 18.80 -3.35 4.77
CA PHE A 84 17.56 -3.89 4.19
C PHE A 84 17.79 -5.14 3.32
N PRO A 85 18.76 -5.17 2.38
CA PRO A 85 18.98 -6.35 1.54
C PRO A 85 19.33 -7.60 2.35
N ALA A 86 20.24 -7.49 3.33
CA ALA A 86 20.61 -8.60 4.20
C ALA A 86 19.44 -9.08 5.07
N SER A 87 18.59 -8.14 5.54
CA SER A 87 17.37 -8.48 6.27
C SER A 87 16.39 -9.24 5.38
N GLN A 88 16.25 -8.83 4.11
CA GLN A 88 15.39 -9.50 3.14
C GLN A 88 15.90 -10.92 2.84
N GLU A 89 17.20 -11.09 2.62
CA GLU A 89 17.82 -12.40 2.40
C GLU A 89 17.58 -13.35 3.59
N THR A 90 17.77 -12.86 4.81
CA THR A 90 17.49 -13.63 6.05
C THR A 90 16.03 -14.11 6.13
N ILE A 91 15.08 -13.32 5.62
CA ILE A 91 13.66 -13.72 5.58
C ILE A 91 13.43 -14.83 4.55
N TRP A 92 14.03 -14.73 3.37
CA TRP A 92 13.94 -15.76 2.33
C TRP A 92 14.58 -17.08 2.78
N GLU A 93 15.77 -17.02 3.39
CA GLU A 93 16.42 -18.19 3.97
C GLU A 93 15.56 -18.86 5.04
N ALA A 94 14.84 -18.09 5.86
CA ALA A 94 13.91 -18.64 6.84
C ALA A 94 12.73 -19.37 6.17
N PHE A 95 12.20 -18.87 5.05
CA PHE A 95 11.18 -19.60 4.31
C PHE A 95 11.68 -20.95 3.80
N ASP A 96 12.90 -21.00 3.26
CA ASP A 96 13.44 -22.24 2.69
C ASP A 96 13.88 -23.25 3.77
N ASN A 97 14.53 -22.77 4.84
CA ASN A 97 15.09 -23.63 5.88
C ASN A 97 14.06 -24.05 6.94
N GLU A 98 13.18 -23.12 7.34
CA GLU A 98 12.29 -23.30 8.49
C GLU A 98 10.84 -23.55 8.07
N GLY A 99 10.47 -23.21 6.83
CA GLY A 99 9.16 -23.49 6.23
C GLY A 99 9.22 -24.49 5.08
N PRO A 100 9.54 -25.79 5.30
CA PRO A 100 9.66 -26.76 4.22
C PRO A 100 8.42 -26.77 3.32
N GLY A 101 8.64 -26.49 2.04
CA GLY A 101 7.58 -26.46 1.04
C GLY A 101 6.67 -25.24 1.09
N PHE A 102 6.93 -24.23 1.94
CA PHE A 102 6.15 -22.98 1.98
C PHE A 102 6.21 -22.24 0.64
N SER A 103 7.42 -22.09 0.08
CA SER A 103 7.63 -21.46 -1.23
C SER A 103 6.94 -22.22 -2.38
N THR A 104 6.75 -23.54 -2.23
CA THR A 104 6.03 -24.39 -3.20
C THR A 104 4.56 -24.61 -2.86
N HIS A 105 4.09 -24.12 -1.71
CA HIS A 105 2.74 -24.36 -1.22
C HIS A 105 1.74 -23.56 -2.08
N ARG A 106 0.76 -24.27 -2.63
CA ARG A 106 -0.26 -23.70 -3.50
C ARG A 106 -1.49 -23.27 -2.70
N ALA A 107 -1.37 -22.12 -2.02
CA ALA A 107 -2.45 -21.54 -1.23
C ALA A 107 -2.76 -20.09 -1.60
N PHE A 108 -2.07 -19.54 -2.60
CA PHE A 108 -2.18 -18.13 -2.97
C PHE A 108 -3.11 -17.92 -4.16
N ALA A 109 -3.45 -16.65 -4.42
CA ALA A 109 -4.44 -16.28 -5.43
C ALA A 109 -4.09 -16.87 -6.80
N SER A 110 -5.08 -17.45 -7.48
CA SER A 110 -4.89 -18.05 -8.79
C SER A 110 -4.71 -16.99 -9.88
N LYS A 111 -4.23 -17.41 -11.05
CA LYS A 111 -4.06 -16.51 -12.20
C LYS A 111 -5.38 -15.83 -12.59
N ASP A 112 -6.49 -16.57 -12.58
CA ASP A 112 -7.81 -16.00 -12.86
C ASP A 112 -8.23 -14.93 -11.84
N GLN A 113 -7.92 -15.12 -10.56
CA GLN A 113 -8.21 -14.12 -9.53
C GLN A 113 -7.38 -12.84 -9.72
N LEU A 114 -6.11 -12.99 -10.09
CA LEU A 114 -5.22 -11.87 -10.38
C LEU A 114 -5.68 -11.13 -11.65
N ASP A 115 -6.03 -11.85 -12.71
CA ASP A 115 -6.55 -11.28 -13.95
C ASP A 115 -7.88 -10.54 -13.72
N PHE A 116 -8.75 -11.05 -12.84
CA PHE A 116 -9.97 -10.36 -12.44
C PHE A 116 -9.66 -9.01 -11.77
N ILE A 117 -8.75 -8.99 -10.78
CA ILE A 117 -8.33 -7.75 -10.13
C ILE A 117 -7.72 -6.77 -11.15
N ARG A 118 -6.92 -7.29 -12.09
CA ARG A 118 -6.30 -6.48 -13.15
C ARG A 118 -7.32 -5.78 -14.04
N GLN A 119 -8.41 -6.46 -14.40
CA GLN A 119 -9.47 -5.90 -15.23
C GLN A 119 -10.21 -4.76 -14.54
N ASP A 120 -10.31 -4.80 -13.21
CA ASP A 120 -11.00 -3.79 -12.41
C ASP A 120 -10.14 -2.56 -12.08
N ILE A 121 -8.83 -2.56 -12.41
CA ILE A 121 -7.94 -1.42 -12.17
C ILE A 121 -8.45 -0.17 -12.90
N GLN A 122 -8.81 0.84 -12.11
CA GLN A 122 -9.26 2.14 -12.58
C GLN A 122 -8.09 3.13 -12.72
N PRO A 123 -8.20 4.12 -13.63
CA PRO A 123 -7.24 5.23 -13.68
C PRO A 123 -7.18 5.99 -12.34
N VAL A 124 -5.96 6.20 -11.87
CA VAL A 124 -5.62 6.94 -10.65
C VAL A 124 -5.54 8.43 -11.00
N ARG A 125 -6.46 9.22 -10.42
CA ARG A 125 -6.54 10.68 -10.57
C ARG A 125 -6.53 11.45 -9.23
N SER A 126 -6.41 10.71 -8.12
CA SER A 126 -6.52 11.22 -6.74
C SER A 126 -5.75 10.33 -5.76
N GLU A 127 -5.41 10.87 -4.59
CA GLU A 127 -4.82 10.13 -3.47
C GLU A 127 -5.67 8.92 -3.07
N LEU A 128 -6.99 9.13 -2.97
CA LEU A 128 -7.94 8.10 -2.59
C LEU A 128 -7.93 6.91 -3.57
N GLN A 129 -7.84 7.17 -4.87
CA GLN A 129 -7.75 6.08 -5.85
C GLN A 129 -6.39 5.36 -5.81
N LEU A 130 -5.31 6.08 -5.49
CA LEU A 130 -4.00 5.44 -5.30
C LEU A 130 -4.00 4.53 -4.06
N GLU A 131 -4.63 4.98 -2.97
CA GLU A 131 -4.87 4.16 -1.78
C GLU A 131 -5.67 2.90 -2.14
N TYR A 132 -6.80 3.03 -2.83
CA TYR A 132 -7.59 1.88 -3.27
C TYR A 132 -6.76 0.92 -4.13
N PHE A 133 -5.97 1.46 -5.07
CA PHE A 133 -5.08 0.65 -5.91
C PHE A 133 -4.09 -0.15 -5.05
N GLN A 134 -3.39 0.48 -4.11
CA GLN A 134 -2.45 -0.22 -3.23
C GLN A 134 -3.15 -1.29 -2.38
N ARG A 135 -4.34 -0.97 -1.85
CA ARG A 135 -5.07 -1.91 -0.99
C ARG A 135 -5.47 -3.19 -1.72
N GLU A 136 -5.91 -3.07 -2.97
CA GLU A 136 -6.35 -4.21 -3.78
C GLU A 136 -5.19 -4.99 -4.40
N THR A 137 -4.07 -4.32 -4.74
CA THR A 137 -2.94 -4.92 -5.45
C THR A 137 -1.76 -5.31 -4.57
N VAL A 138 -1.67 -4.79 -3.35
CA VAL A 138 -0.57 -5.06 -2.41
C VAL A 138 -1.12 -5.56 -1.07
N ASP A 139 -1.86 -4.73 -0.33
CA ASP A 139 -2.20 -5.03 1.06
C ASP A 139 -3.07 -6.29 1.18
N ARG A 140 -3.92 -6.56 0.19
CA ARG A 140 -4.71 -7.79 0.08
C ARG A 140 -3.82 -9.03 0.08
N PHE A 141 -2.74 -9.02 -0.70
CA PHE A 141 -1.86 -10.18 -0.83
C PHE A 141 -0.86 -10.28 0.31
N VAL A 142 -0.41 -9.15 0.87
CA VAL A 142 0.36 -9.15 2.13
C VAL A 142 -0.47 -9.80 3.25
N ARG A 143 -1.77 -9.48 3.38
CA ARG A 143 -2.67 -10.17 4.31
C ARG A 143 -2.74 -11.68 4.05
N SER A 144 -2.83 -12.09 2.78
CA SER A 144 -2.84 -13.51 2.40
C SER A 144 -1.53 -14.22 2.79
N ILE A 145 -0.38 -13.58 2.55
CA ILE A 145 0.94 -14.12 2.90
C ILE A 145 1.08 -14.25 4.41
N LEU A 146 0.76 -13.20 5.16
CA LEU A 146 0.81 -13.23 6.63
C LEU A 146 -0.07 -14.32 7.23
N LYS A 147 -1.26 -14.56 6.64
CA LYS A 147 -2.14 -15.64 7.06
C LYS A 147 -1.48 -17.01 6.87
N GLU A 148 -0.86 -17.26 5.72
CA GLU A 148 -0.20 -18.55 5.47
C GLU A 148 1.08 -18.72 6.31
N ILE A 149 1.83 -17.63 6.57
CA ILE A 149 2.95 -17.67 7.52
C ILE A 149 2.43 -18.04 8.92
N HIS A 150 1.31 -17.47 9.35
CA HIS A 150 0.71 -17.77 10.65
C HIS A 150 0.20 -19.23 10.76
N ASN A 151 -0.28 -19.81 9.66
CA ASN A 151 -0.70 -21.22 9.61
C ASN A 151 0.49 -22.19 9.68
N ASN A 152 1.72 -21.72 9.41
CA ASN A 152 2.93 -22.52 9.52
C ASN A 152 3.57 -22.34 10.91
N ASP A 153 3.50 -23.35 11.77
CA ASP A 153 4.00 -23.29 13.15
C ASP A 153 5.46 -22.84 13.26
N ARG A 154 6.33 -23.33 12.37
CA ARG A 154 7.77 -23.04 12.41
C ARG A 154 8.05 -21.60 12.02
N LEU A 155 7.47 -21.14 10.91
CA LEU A 155 7.61 -19.75 10.47
C LEU A 155 6.95 -18.79 11.45
N ARG A 156 5.80 -19.15 12.00
CA ARG A 156 5.12 -18.37 13.04
C ARG A 156 6.01 -18.17 14.26
N LEU A 157 6.66 -19.23 14.76
CA LEU A 157 7.62 -19.16 15.86
C LEU A 157 8.85 -18.31 15.49
N ARG A 158 9.40 -18.54 14.28
CA ARG A 158 10.59 -17.84 13.78
C ARG A 158 10.42 -16.33 13.68
N PHE A 159 9.27 -15.89 13.16
CA PHE A 159 8.92 -14.49 13.01
C PHE A 159 8.20 -13.91 14.23
N LYS A 160 8.05 -14.71 15.30
CA LYS A 160 7.38 -14.32 16.56
C LYS A 160 5.96 -13.79 16.34
N LEU A 161 5.26 -14.36 15.38
CA LEU A 161 3.92 -13.98 14.94
C LEU A 161 2.84 -14.60 15.84
N HIS A 162 2.86 -14.26 17.13
CA HIS A 162 1.91 -14.74 18.13
C HIS A 162 0.60 -13.94 18.10
N GLY A 163 -0.52 -14.59 18.41
CA GLY A 163 -1.85 -13.95 18.45
C GLY A 163 -2.47 -13.69 17.08
N HIS A 164 -3.51 -12.85 17.05
CA HIS A 164 -4.27 -12.52 15.84
C HIS A 164 -3.64 -11.34 15.09
N ILE A 165 -3.02 -11.62 13.94
CA ILE A 165 -2.42 -10.59 13.08
C ILE A 165 -3.48 -10.06 12.11
N SER A 166 -3.76 -8.77 12.22
CA SER A 166 -4.59 -8.03 11.27
C SER A 166 -3.87 -6.76 10.85
N LEU A 167 -3.91 -6.48 9.55
CA LEU A 167 -3.49 -5.20 8.99
C LEU A 167 -4.71 -4.27 9.03
N GLU A 168 -4.73 -3.35 9.99
CA GLU A 168 -5.78 -2.34 10.14
C GLU A 168 -5.29 -0.96 9.68
N ASP A 169 -6.10 -0.31 8.85
CA ASP A 169 -5.97 1.10 8.51
C ASP A 169 -6.66 1.99 9.54
N HIS A 170 -6.12 3.20 9.77
CA HIS A 170 -6.62 4.16 10.76
C HIS A 170 -8.11 4.51 10.60
N ASN A 171 -8.67 4.43 9.39
CA ASN A 171 -10.09 4.69 9.16
C ASN A 171 -11.02 3.64 9.80
N ASN A 172 -10.57 2.39 9.97
CA ASN A 172 -11.36 1.33 10.61
C ASN A 172 -11.14 1.28 12.14
N ALA A 173 -10.05 1.85 12.65
CA ALA A 173 -9.70 1.87 14.07
C ALA A 173 -10.53 2.85 14.92
N ASN A 174 -11.46 3.58 14.30
CA ASN A 174 -12.26 4.63 14.95
C ASN A 174 -13.26 4.10 16.01
N ASN A 175 -13.25 2.79 16.31
CA ASN A 175 -14.07 2.15 17.33
C ASN A 175 -13.32 1.73 18.60
N MET A 176 -11.98 1.78 18.67
CA MET A 176 -11.24 1.44 19.88
C MET A 176 -10.05 2.38 20.08
N THR A 177 -10.20 3.32 21.00
CA THR A 177 -9.21 4.32 21.42
C THR A 177 -7.95 3.63 21.94
N SER A 178 -6.84 3.74 21.20
CA SER A 178 -5.53 3.19 21.57
C SER A 178 -4.79 4.11 22.56
N PRO A 179 -3.98 3.57 23.50
CA PRO A 179 -3.18 4.35 24.45
C PRO A 179 -2.23 5.38 23.80
N LEU A 180 -1.85 5.18 22.53
CA LEU A 180 -1.05 6.15 21.76
C LEU A 180 -1.83 7.45 21.47
N GLU A 181 -3.16 7.37 21.28
CA GLU A 181 -4.00 8.57 21.21
C GLU A 181 -4.03 9.30 22.56
N THR A 182 -4.04 8.56 23.66
CA THR A 182 -4.05 9.13 25.02
C THR A 182 -2.74 9.86 25.31
N SER A 183 -1.59 9.30 24.92
CA SER A 183 -0.29 9.96 25.10
C SER A 183 -0.16 11.24 24.25
N MET A 184 -0.72 11.25 23.03
CA MET A 184 -0.81 12.46 22.20
C MET A 184 -1.92 13.46 22.62
N GLN A 185 -2.91 13.02 23.40
CA GLN A 185 -3.92 13.89 24.01
C GLN A 185 -3.48 14.47 25.35
N GLN A 186 -2.67 13.75 26.14
CA GLN A 186 -2.20 14.20 27.46
C GLN A 186 -1.15 15.30 27.40
N LEU A 187 -0.45 15.47 26.27
CA LEU A 187 0.35 16.67 25.97
C LEU A 187 -0.49 17.94 25.70
N ARG A 188 -1.83 17.91 25.87
CA ARG A 188 -2.72 19.03 25.55
C ARG A 188 -3.35 19.77 26.74
N VAL A 189 -2.93 19.54 27.98
CA VAL A 189 -3.54 20.22 29.16
C VAL A 189 -2.57 20.98 30.06
N ALA A 190 -1.26 20.75 29.99
CA ALA A 190 -0.31 21.53 30.79
C ALA A 190 0.27 22.67 29.96
N GLU A 191 -0.38 23.83 30.01
CA GLU A 191 0.22 25.17 30.12
C GLU A 191 -0.78 26.21 29.63
N SER A 192 -1.53 26.76 30.58
CA SER A 192 -2.11 28.08 30.40
C SER A 192 -1.95 28.86 31.71
N MET A 193 -1.36 30.05 31.53
CA MET A 193 -1.33 31.24 32.38
C MET A 193 -0.04 31.46 33.19
N PRO A 194 0.46 32.71 33.16
CA PRO A 194 0.09 33.60 34.25
C PRO A 194 -0.68 34.87 33.82
N HIS A 195 -1.53 35.29 34.76
CA HIS A 195 -2.35 36.49 34.81
C HIS A 195 -1.55 37.80 34.83
N VAL A 196 -2.05 38.86 34.16
CA VAL A 196 -2.12 40.24 34.69
C VAL A 196 -3.36 40.96 34.08
N PRO A 197 -4.10 41.82 34.83
CA PRO A 197 -5.42 42.32 34.44
C PRO A 197 -5.40 43.74 33.87
N SER A 198 -6.33 44.09 32.96
CA SER A 198 -6.75 45.49 32.81
C SER A 198 -8.10 45.63 32.10
N THR A 199 -8.64 46.82 32.27
CA THR A 199 -10.02 47.28 32.38
C THR A 199 -10.78 47.59 31.08
N ARG A 200 -12.11 47.42 31.18
CA ARG A 200 -13.22 48.23 30.63
C ARG A 200 -13.11 48.83 29.21
N GLY A 201 -14.08 48.46 28.36
CA GLY A 201 -14.50 49.28 27.22
C GLY A 201 -15.55 48.57 26.37
N ARG A 202 -16.78 49.09 26.36
CA ARG A 202 -18.00 48.49 25.82
C ARG A 202 -18.34 49.13 24.46
N ALA A 203 -18.43 48.36 23.38
CA ALA A 203 -19.27 48.70 22.22
C ALA A 203 -19.54 47.48 21.32
N ARG A 204 -20.78 47.37 20.87
CA ARG A 204 -21.42 46.26 20.16
C ARG A 204 -20.96 46.13 18.70
N SER A 205 -20.69 44.91 18.24
CA SER A 205 -20.95 44.49 16.86
C SER A 205 -21.19 42.97 16.80
N ALA A 206 -22.06 42.58 15.88
CA ALA A 206 -22.70 41.27 15.79
C ALA A 206 -21.72 40.08 15.82
N GLN A 207 -22.05 39.08 16.64
CA GLN A 207 -21.40 37.78 16.68
C GLN A 207 -21.56 37.09 15.32
N ARG A 208 -20.53 37.17 14.47
CA ARG A 208 -20.23 36.10 13.52
C ARG A 208 -19.39 35.08 14.28
N PRO A 209 -19.81 33.82 14.42
CA PRO A 209 -18.93 32.81 14.97
C PRO A 209 -17.75 32.71 14.00
N ILE A 210 -16.58 33.17 14.45
CA ILE A 210 -15.30 32.86 13.84
C ILE A 210 -15.29 31.34 13.77
N HIS A 211 -15.47 30.80 12.56
CA HIS A 211 -15.10 29.43 12.28
C HIS A 211 -13.62 29.35 12.64
N ARG A 212 -13.31 28.94 13.88
CA ARG A 212 -12.03 28.32 14.21
C ARG A 212 -11.87 27.28 13.13
N ARG A 213 -10.99 27.55 12.16
CA ARG A 213 -10.62 26.61 11.11
C ARG A 213 -10.46 25.28 11.82
N ARG A 214 -11.42 24.37 11.61
CA ARG A 214 -11.30 22.99 12.07
C ARG A 214 -9.94 22.59 11.53
N ARG A 215 -8.97 22.35 12.42
CA ARG A 215 -7.67 21.81 12.02
C ARG A 215 -8.03 20.64 11.09
N ASN A 216 -7.64 20.72 9.83
CA ASN A 216 -7.71 19.58 8.92
C ASN A 216 -6.74 18.55 9.50
N ARG A 217 -7.22 17.78 10.48
CA ARG A 217 -6.51 16.66 11.12
C ARG A 217 -6.80 15.34 10.40
N ARG A 218 -7.52 15.39 9.27
CA ARG A 218 -7.95 14.25 8.47
C ARG A 218 -7.34 14.31 7.08
N ALA A 219 -6.01 14.27 6.99
CA ALA A 219 -5.35 14.16 5.70
C ALA A 219 -4.39 12.96 5.72
N ASP A 220 -4.76 11.96 4.92
CA ASP A 220 -3.92 11.06 4.12
C ASP A 220 -2.88 10.17 4.81
N GLN A 221 -2.80 10.16 6.15
CA GLN A 221 -1.92 9.25 6.88
C GLN A 221 -2.65 7.96 7.26
N PHE A 222 -2.25 6.89 6.59
CA PHE A 222 -2.53 5.52 7.01
C PHE A 222 -1.34 5.07 7.87
N CYS A 223 -1.60 4.49 9.03
CA CYS A 223 -0.58 3.65 9.64
C CYS A 223 -1.16 2.25 9.82
N VAL A 224 -0.32 1.30 9.44
CA VAL A 224 -0.63 -0.11 9.42
C VAL A 224 -0.18 -0.67 10.74
N TYR A 225 -1.13 -1.29 11.43
CA TYR A 225 -0.90 -1.95 12.70
C TYR A 225 -0.72 -3.44 12.49
N VAL A 226 0.07 -4.04 13.36
CA VAL A 226 -0.03 -5.47 13.66
C VAL A 226 -0.64 -5.59 15.05
N ILE A 227 -1.67 -6.44 15.14
CA ILE A 227 -2.25 -6.85 16.42
C ILE A 227 -1.54 -8.15 16.83
N SER A 228 -1.06 -8.21 18.06
CA SER A 228 -0.43 -9.40 18.64
C SER A 228 -0.70 -9.37 20.14
N ASP A 229 -1.22 -10.46 20.71
CA ASP A 229 -1.59 -10.57 22.13
C ASP A 229 -2.40 -9.37 22.66
N ASP A 230 -3.42 -8.95 21.89
CA ASP A 230 -4.28 -7.78 22.13
C ASP A 230 -3.55 -6.41 22.20
N GLN A 231 -2.26 -6.37 21.86
CA GLN A 231 -1.49 -5.14 21.70
C GLN A 231 -1.50 -4.68 20.23
N ARG A 232 -1.76 -3.38 20.03
CA ARG A 232 -1.68 -2.72 18.71
C ARG A 232 -0.31 -2.10 18.54
N VAL A 233 0.51 -2.69 17.67
CA VAL A 233 1.86 -2.19 17.36
C VAL A 233 1.87 -1.52 16.00
N PRO A 234 2.18 -0.22 15.88
CA PRO A 234 2.34 0.44 14.58
C PRO A 234 3.60 -0.07 13.88
N VAL A 235 3.47 -0.52 12.64
CA VAL A 235 4.61 -1.07 11.87
C VAL A 235 5.13 -0.06 10.86
N TYR A 236 4.26 0.56 10.08
CA TYR A 236 4.65 1.62 9.14
C TYR A 236 3.51 2.61 8.92
N ALA A 237 3.87 3.80 8.43
CA ALA A 237 2.95 4.83 7.99
C ALA A 237 3.09 5.07 6.49
N VAL A 238 1.97 5.27 5.81
CA VAL A 238 1.88 5.56 4.39
C VAL A 238 1.13 6.86 4.22
N GLU A 239 1.66 7.70 3.34
CA GLU A 239 0.95 8.87 2.83
C GLU A 239 0.92 8.81 1.32
N HIS A 240 -0.29 8.80 0.75
CA HIS A 240 -0.48 8.79 -0.68
C HIS A 240 -0.43 10.22 -1.24
N LYS A 241 0.13 10.33 -2.44
CA LYS A 241 0.10 11.55 -3.25
C LYS A 241 -0.32 11.17 -4.65
N ALA A 242 -1.27 11.92 -5.21
CA ALA A 242 -1.74 11.66 -6.56
C ALA A 242 -0.59 11.82 -7.57
N PRO A 243 -0.53 11.02 -8.64
CA PRO A 243 0.61 11.00 -9.57
C PRO A 243 0.96 12.36 -10.18
N HIS A 244 -0.03 13.23 -10.40
CA HIS A 244 0.18 14.56 -10.99
C HIS A 244 0.73 15.60 -10.00
N LYS A 245 0.86 15.27 -8.71
CA LYS A 245 1.37 16.19 -7.67
C LYS A 245 2.88 16.12 -7.47
N LEU A 246 3.53 15.05 -7.94
CA LEU A 246 4.96 14.84 -7.84
C LEU A 246 5.46 14.24 -9.15
N SER A 247 6.23 15.02 -9.90
CA SER A 247 6.89 14.56 -11.11
C SER A 247 7.99 13.54 -10.77
N LEU A 248 8.32 12.68 -11.74
CA LEU A 248 9.42 11.73 -11.58
C LEU A 248 10.76 12.45 -11.33
N ALA A 249 10.98 13.61 -11.94
CA ALA A 249 12.18 14.42 -11.72
C ALA A 249 12.26 14.91 -10.26
N GLU A 250 11.16 15.40 -9.69
CA GLU A 250 11.11 15.80 -8.28
C GLU A 250 11.34 14.61 -7.33
N ILE A 251 10.80 13.43 -7.66
CA ILE A 251 11.03 12.21 -6.87
C ILE A 251 12.52 11.82 -6.90
N LEU A 252 13.12 11.76 -8.08
CA LEU A 252 14.53 11.40 -8.23
C LEU A 252 15.47 12.43 -7.58
N ALA A 253 15.16 13.72 -7.74
CA ALA A 253 15.92 14.79 -7.09
C ALA A 253 15.72 14.80 -5.57
N GLY A 254 14.53 14.45 -5.07
CA GLY A 254 14.18 14.51 -3.64
C GLY A 254 14.52 13.26 -2.84
N LEU A 255 14.74 12.10 -3.48
CA LEU A 255 15.07 10.85 -2.78
C LEU A 255 16.58 10.61 -2.72
N HIS A 256 17.24 11.34 -1.84
CA HIS A 256 18.65 11.13 -1.50
C HIS A 256 18.91 11.35 -0.01
N GLU A 257 20.11 11.03 0.45
CA GLU A 257 20.48 11.29 1.84
C GLU A 257 20.45 12.80 2.14
N MET A 258 19.66 13.23 3.12
CA MET A 258 19.52 14.65 3.48
C MET A 258 19.16 14.87 4.95
N ASP A 259 19.59 16.01 5.49
CA ASP A 259 19.15 16.60 6.75
C ASP A 259 17.99 17.56 6.46
N LEU A 260 16.77 17.10 6.74
CA LEU A 260 15.55 17.80 6.32
C LEU A 260 15.39 19.19 6.97
N GLU A 261 16.02 19.44 8.12
CA GLU A 261 16.03 20.78 8.71
C GLU A 261 16.83 21.75 7.86
N LYS A 262 18.03 21.34 7.46
CA LYS A 262 19.00 22.21 6.78
C LYS A 262 18.70 22.32 5.29
N ASP A 263 18.41 21.19 4.67
CA ASP A 263 18.41 21.06 3.23
C ASP A 263 17.04 21.46 2.62
N VAL A 264 15.96 21.36 3.41
CA VAL A 264 14.59 21.59 2.93
C VAL A 264 13.86 22.73 3.66
N ILE A 265 14.03 22.88 4.98
CA ILE A 265 13.16 23.77 5.79
C ILE A 265 13.82 25.11 6.11
N SER A 266 15.13 25.11 6.30
CA SER A 266 15.91 26.32 6.57
C SER A 266 16.43 26.97 5.28
N THR A 267 16.12 26.39 4.12
CA THR A 267 16.44 26.91 2.79
C THR A 267 15.29 27.79 2.31
N ASP A 268 15.52 29.10 2.23
CA ASP A 268 14.59 30.06 1.67
C ASP A 268 14.38 29.76 0.17
N GLY A 269 13.27 29.10 -0.18
CA GLY A 269 12.53 29.17 -1.46
C GLY A 269 13.19 28.80 -2.80
N ASP A 270 14.51 28.92 -2.96
CA ASP A 270 15.21 28.87 -4.26
C ASP A 270 15.95 27.53 -4.50
N SER A 271 15.90 26.57 -3.56
CA SER A 271 16.76 25.37 -3.63
C SER A 271 16.25 24.25 -4.56
N PHE A 272 14.99 24.26 -4.99
CA PHE A 272 14.49 23.24 -5.92
C PHE A 272 15.11 23.37 -7.32
N GLU A 273 15.53 24.58 -7.74
CA GLU A 273 16.22 24.78 -9.03
C GLU A 273 17.65 24.21 -9.05
N TYR A 274 18.27 24.02 -7.87
CA TYR A 274 19.68 23.64 -7.79
C TYR A 274 19.93 22.17 -8.16
N HIS A 275 18.93 21.29 -7.99
CA HIS A 275 19.06 19.86 -8.31
C HIS A 275 18.42 19.48 -9.66
N ALA A 276 17.61 20.35 -10.27
CA ALA A 276 16.97 20.12 -11.56
C ALA A 276 17.88 20.47 -12.76
N THR A 277 19.01 21.14 -12.55
CA THR A 277 19.90 21.66 -13.60
C THR A 277 21.30 21.03 -13.61
N GLY A 278 21.43 19.81 -13.09
CA GLY A 278 22.68 19.04 -13.11
C GLY A 278 22.62 17.79 -14.00
N SER A 279 22.76 17.97 -15.31
CA SER A 279 23.26 16.94 -16.24
C SER A 279 24.05 17.59 -17.36
#